data_AF-A0A560MAF6-F1
#
_entry.id   AF-A0A560MAF6-F1
#
_cell.length_a   1.000
_cell.length_b   1.000
_cell.length_c   1.000
_cell.angle_alpha   90.00
_cell.angle_beta   90.00
_cell.angle_gamma   90.00
#
_symmetry.space_group_name_H-M   'P 1'
#
loop_
_entity.id
_entity.type
_entity.pdbx_description
1 polymer ?
#
loop_
_entity_poly.entity_id
_entity_poly.type
_entity_poly.pdbx_seq_one_letter_code
_entity_poly.pdbx_strand_id
1 'polypeptide(L)' 'MTFSEAYASIGPDVEAIAELLGIPAAEADKQINAEMNRAHAEKARKDARREYQRAWAEKRRASMRDSRLAVSA' A
#
# COMPACT_ATOMS: atom_id res chain seq x y z
N MET A 1 -14.68 21.78 -2.37
CA MET A 1 -14.35 20.37 -2.68
C MET A 1 -12.86 20.30 -2.94
N THR A 2 -12.18 19.37 -2.28
CA THR A 2 -10.73 19.14 -2.40
C THR A 2 -10.43 18.01 -3.39
N PHE A 3 -9.17 17.89 -3.81
CA PHE A 3 -8.72 16.79 -4.65
C PHE A 3 -9.03 15.42 -4.04
N SER A 4 -8.72 15.21 -2.76
CA SER A 4 -8.95 13.93 -2.10
C SER A 4 -10.44 13.57 -2.02
N GLU A 5 -11.33 14.55 -1.82
CA GLU A 5 -12.78 14.32 -1.85
C GLU A 5 -13.28 13.96 -3.26
N ALA A 6 -12.80 14.69 -4.28
CA ALA A 6 -13.13 14.42 -5.67
C ALA A 6 -12.64 13.03 -6.12
N TYR A 7 -11.39 12.69 -5.78
CA TYR A 7 -10.77 11.40 -6.06
C TYR A 7 -11.49 10.25 -5.34
N ALA A 8 -11.91 10.44 -4.09
CA ALA A 8 -12.67 9.42 -3.36
C ALA A 8 -14.07 9.18 -3.92
N SER A 9 -14.70 10.20 -4.53
CA SER A 9 -16.05 10.12 -5.09
C SER A 9 -16.06 9.58 -6.53
N ILE A 10 -15.14 10.06 -7.37
CA ILE A 10 -15.13 9.83 -8.82
C ILE A 10 -14.11 8.75 -9.22
N GLY A 11 -13.06 8.55 -8.41
CA GLY A 11 -11.90 7.74 -8.77
C GLY A 11 -10.89 8.53 -9.61
N PRO A 12 -9.91 7.85 -10.24
CA PRO A 12 -8.83 8.48 -11.00
C PRO A 12 -9.29 8.93 -12.41
N ASP A 13 -10.30 9.79 -12.48
CA ASP A 13 -10.79 10.40 -13.72
C ASP A 13 -10.25 11.82 -13.86
N VAL A 14 -9.31 12.02 -14.80
CA VAL A 14 -8.60 13.28 -15.00
C VAL A 14 -9.56 14.41 -15.38
N GLU A 15 -10.44 14.18 -16.36
CA GLU A 15 -11.31 15.21 -16.91
C GLU A 15 -12.40 15.59 -15.90
N ALA A 16 -13.02 14.59 -15.26
CA ALA A 16 -14.05 14.84 -14.27
C ALA A 16 -13.49 15.57 -13.03
N ILE A 17 -12.27 15.23 -12.58
CA ILE A 17 -11.62 15.93 -11.45
C ILE A 17 -11.19 17.35 -11.86
N ALA A 18 -10.67 17.53 -13.08
CA ALA A 18 -10.26 18.83 -13.59
C ALA A 18 -11.45 19.79 -13.69
N GLU A 19 -12.57 19.33 -14.26
CA GLU A 19 -13.82 20.08 -14.35
C GLU A 19 -14.35 20.43 -12.96
N LEU A 20 -14.40 19.45 -12.06
CA LEU A 20 -14.97 19.60 -10.73
C LEU A 20 -14.20 20.60 -9.85
N LEU A 21 -12.88 20.63 -9.98
CA LEU A 21 -12.00 21.50 -9.19
C LEU A 21 -11.67 22.81 -9.91
N GLY A 22 -12.06 22.95 -11.18
CA GLY A 22 -11.72 24.11 -12.00
C GLY A 22 -10.22 24.27 -12.24
N ILE A 23 -9.49 23.15 -12.36
CA ILE A 23 -8.03 23.13 -12.59
C ILE A 23 -7.71 22.57 -13.99
N PRO A 24 -6.53 22.85 -14.56
CA PRO A 24 -6.13 22.24 -15.83
C PRO A 24 -6.07 20.71 -15.72
N ALA A 25 -6.49 20.00 -16.78
CA ALA A 25 -6.41 18.53 -16.86
C ALA A 25 -5.00 18.00 -16.59
N ALA A 26 -3.96 18.68 -17.09
CA ALA A 26 -2.57 18.34 -16.82
C ALA A 26 -2.18 18.44 -15.34
N GLU A 27 -2.85 19.30 -14.57
CA GLU A 27 -2.60 19.42 -13.13
C GLU A 27 -3.39 18.36 -12.34
N ALA A 28 -4.61 18.04 -12.77
CA ALA A 28 -5.38 16.92 -12.22
C ALA A 28 -4.64 15.58 -12.43
N ASP A 29 -4.10 15.35 -13.63
CA ASP A 29 -3.33 14.15 -13.96
C ASP A 29 -2.10 13.97 -13.06
N LYS A 30 -1.34 15.05 -12.81
CA LYS A 30 -0.20 15.01 -11.87
C LYS A 30 -0.62 14.63 -10.46
N GLN A 31 -1.74 15.17 -9.97
CA GLN A 31 -2.23 14.87 -8.63
C GLN A 31 -2.71 13.42 -8.52
N ILE A 32 -3.42 12.91 -9.54
CA ILE A 32 -3.83 11.51 -9.65
C ILE A 32 -2.61 10.59 -9.64
N ASN A 33 -1.61 10.87 -10.48
CA ASN A 33 -0.38 10.09 -10.55
C ASN A 33 0.38 10.10 -9.22
N ALA A 34 0.44 11.24 -8.54
CA ALA A 34 1.06 11.35 -7.22
C ALA A 34 0.33 10.49 -6.17
N GLU A 35 -1.00 10.50 -6.18
CA GLU A 35 -1.82 9.74 -5.24
C GLU A 35 -1.71 8.23 -5.49
N MET A 36 -1.79 7.80 -6.75
CA MET A 36 -1.58 6.40 -7.13
C MET A 36 -0.19 5.90 -6.71
N ASN A 37 0.86 6.68 -6.97
CA ASN A 37 2.22 6.33 -6.56
C ASN A 37 2.35 6.18 -5.03
N ARG A 38 1.69 7.04 -4.25
CA ARG A 38 1.63 6.90 -2.79
C ARG A 38 0.94 5.60 -2.37
N ALA A 39 -0.23 5.30 -2.95
CA ALA A 39 -0.96 4.07 -2.64
C ALA A 39 -0.15 2.81 -3.00
N HIS A 40 0.53 2.82 -4.14
CA HIS A 40 1.44 1.74 -4.54
C HIS A 40 2.62 1.57 -3.57
N ALA A 41 3.26 2.67 -3.17
CA ALA A 41 4.37 2.64 -2.21
C ALA A 41 3.93 2.13 -0.84
N GLU A 42 2.75 2.51 -0.37
CA GLU A 42 2.18 2.02 0.89
C GLU A 42 1.92 0.51 0.82
N LYS A 43 1.30 0.04 -0.27
CA LYS A 43 1.06 -1.39 -0.50
C LYS A 43 2.36 -2.18 -0.48
N ALA A 44 3.39 -1.73 -1.22
CA ALA A 44 4.70 -2.37 -1.24
C ALA A 44 5.33 -2.46 0.16
N ARG A 45 5.26 -1.39 0.96
CA ARG A 45 5.75 -1.39 2.36
C ARG A 45 4.99 -2.37 3.24
N LYS A 46 3.67 -2.50 3.05
CA LYS A 46 2.83 -3.42 3.82
C LYS A 46 3.15 -4.88 3.48
N ASP A 47 3.35 -5.16 2.19
CA ASP A 47 3.69 -6.50 1.73
C ASP A 47 5.09 -6.93 2.20
N ALA A 48 6.08 -6.03 2.14
CA ALA A 48 7.41 -6.27 2.71
C ALA A 48 7.37 -6.58 4.23
N ARG A 49 6.55 -5.85 5.00
CA ARG A 49 6.36 -6.14 6.44
C ARG A 49 5.74 -7.51 6.68
N ARG A 50 4.75 -7.90 5.86
CA ARG A 50 4.08 -9.20 5.97
C ARG A 50 5.06 -10.34 5.66
N GLU A 51 5.88 -10.18 4.64
CA GLU A 51 6.92 -11.15 4.28
C GLU A 51 7.94 -11.32 5.42
N TYR A 52 8.43 -10.21 5.97
CA TYR A 52 9.32 -10.23 7.13
C TYR A 52 8.71 -10.97 8.33
N GLN A 53 7.45 -10.68 8.66
CA GLN A 53 6.75 -11.36 9.76
C GLN A 53 6.57 -12.86 9.50
N ARG A 54 6.28 -13.26 8.25
CA ARG A 54 6.18 -14.68 7.87
C ARG A 54 7.51 -15.39 8.04
N ALA A 55 8.59 -14.82 7.53
CA ALA A 55 9.94 -15.37 7.65
C ALA A 55 10.39 -15.49 9.11
N TRP A 56 10.09 -14.47 9.94
CA TRP A 56 10.38 -14.52 11.37
C TRP A 56 9.57 -15.61 12.09
N ALA A 57 8.27 -15.74 11.79
CA ALA A 57 7.42 -16.76 12.38
C ALA A 57 7.86 -18.18 11.99
N GLU A 58 8.31 -18.38 10.74
CA GLU A 58 8.86 -19.64 10.26
C GLU A 58 10.15 -20.01 11.01
N LYS A 59 11.12 -19.08 11.10
CA LYS A 59 12.36 -19.27 11.87
C LYS A 59 12.08 -19.61 13.33
N ARG A 60 11.12 -18.89 13.95
CA ARG A 60 10.72 -19.14 15.34
C ARG A 60 10.09 -20.52 15.52
N ARG A 61 9.26 -20.98 14.58
CA ARG A 61 8.68 -22.33 14.59
C ARG A 61 9.73 -23.42 14.42
N ALA A 62 10.70 -23.21 13.53
CA ALA A 62 11.82 -24.13 13.32
C ALA A 62 12.65 -24.26 14.62
N SER A 63 13.06 -23.13 15.20
CA SER A 63 13.80 -23.13 16.47
C SER A 63 13.05 -23.84 17.61
N MET A 64 11.74 -23.63 17.74
CA MET A 64 10.92 -24.33 18.74
C MET A 64 10.80 -25.83 18.48
N ARG A 65 10.82 -26.27 17.21
CA ARG A 65 10.85 -27.70 16.86
C ARG A 65 12.18 -28.32 17.25
N ASP A 66 13.29 -27.67 16.95
CA ASP A 66 14.63 -28.16 17.28
C ASP A 66 14.81 -28.26 18.81
N SER A 67 14.38 -27.24 19.56
CA SER A 67 14.40 -27.29 21.03
C SER A 67 13.51 -28.40 21.59
N ARG A 68 12.37 -28.70 20.97
CA ARG A 68 11.51 -29.81 21.41
C ARG A 68 12.17 -31.17 21.19
N LEU A 69 12.81 -31.38 20.03
CA LEU A 69 13.52 -32.63 19.72
C LEU A 69 14.71 -32.85 20.66
N ALA A 70 15.44 -31.78 21.01
CA ALA A 70 16.57 -31.82 21.92
C ALA A 70 16.21 -32.14 23.39
N VAL A 71 14.98 -31.85 23.82
CA VAL A 71 14.50 -32.17 25.19
C VAL A 71 13.99 -33.61 25.30
N SER A 72 13.65 -34.25 24.18
CA SER A 72 13.15 -35.63 24.11
C SER A 72 14.20 -36.69 23.77
N ALA A 73 15.48 -36.30 23.65
CA ALA A 73 16.63 -37.17 23.42
C ALA A 73 17.46 -37.33 24.69
#